data_AF-A0A800AE29-F1
#
_entry.id   AF-A0A800AE29-F1
#
_cell.length_a   1.000
_cell.length_b   1.000
_cell.length_c   1.000
_cell.angle_alpha   90.00
_cell.angle_beta   90.00
_cell.angle_gamma   90.00
#
_symmetry.space_group_name_H-M   'P 1'
#
loop_
_entity.id
_entity.type
_entity.pdbx_description
1 polymer ?
#
loop_
_entity_poly.entity_id
_entity_poly.type
_entity_poly.pdbx_seq_one_letter_code
_entity_poly.pdbx_strand_id
1 'polypeptide(L)'
;MSPALNAWLGLIFVVAGAVSVFTMLEIRGRPKLNFSSKTLIMIHRISGYIFVLIYLALVVFMAIKLSKYQVELSPRANIHILLAVAMLPILAIKLLIARIYKKLSGELLFLGVTLFTLGFSLNVTTGGYYLMRNFSGIYVSPTGARSLTDTKCSRCHTLERAYSGVRTKEGWESIVKRMRGFDEEWILGSDVPEIVDYLVRIRGVK
;
A
#
# COMPACT_ATOMS: atom_id res chain seq x y z
N MET A 1 -3.17 11.30 -4.76
CA MET A 1 -3.04 10.32 -5.86
C MET A 1 -4.29 9.47 -5.86
N SER A 2 -4.85 9.19 -7.04
CA SER A 2 -6.03 8.31 -7.14
C SER A 2 -5.68 6.88 -6.69
N PRO A 3 -6.64 6.13 -6.12
CA PRO A 3 -6.47 4.71 -5.79
C PRO A 3 -5.97 3.86 -6.97
N ALA A 4 -6.51 4.10 -8.17
CA ALA A 4 -6.08 3.42 -9.39
C ALA A 4 -4.59 3.66 -9.71
N LEU A 5 -4.12 4.91 -9.62
CA LEU A 5 -2.71 5.23 -9.86
C LEU A 5 -1.79 4.55 -8.83
N ASN A 6 -2.17 4.54 -7.56
CA ASN A 6 -1.41 3.85 -6.51
C ASN A 6 -1.32 2.34 -6.76
N ALA A 7 -2.42 1.72 -7.21
CA ALA A 7 -2.46 0.30 -7.54
C ALA A 7 -1.53 -0.03 -8.72
N TRP A 8 -1.56 0.76 -9.79
CA TRP A 8 -0.69 0.57 -10.95
C TRP A 8 0.79 0.77 -10.61
N LEU A 9 1.15 1.85 -9.90
CA LEU A 9 2.52 2.07 -9.45
C LEU A 9 3.01 0.93 -8.56
N GLY A 10 2.13 0.44 -7.69
CA GLY A 10 2.38 -0.73 -6.86
C GLY A 10 2.66 -2.00 -7.66
N LEU A 11 1.88 -2.26 -8.70
CA LEU A 11 2.09 -3.40 -9.59
C LEU A 11 3.41 -3.30 -10.35
N ILE A 12 3.71 -2.12 -10.94
CA ILE A 12 4.97 -1.87 -11.65
C ILE A 12 6.15 -2.06 -10.68
N PHE A 13 6.04 -1.57 -9.45
CA PHE A 13 7.04 -1.75 -8.40
C PHE A 13 7.32 -3.24 -8.11
N VAL A 14 6.28 -4.07 -7.93
CA VAL A 14 6.44 -5.51 -7.68
C VAL A 14 7.06 -6.22 -8.89
N VAL A 15 6.58 -5.93 -10.09
CA VAL A 15 7.09 -6.53 -11.34
C VAL A 15 8.56 -6.15 -11.56
N ALA A 16 8.92 -4.89 -11.37
CA ALA A 16 10.31 -4.44 -11.46
C ALA A 16 11.21 -5.15 -10.44
N GLY A 17 10.74 -5.31 -9.20
CA GLY A 17 11.46 -6.07 -8.17
C GLY A 17 11.66 -7.54 -8.55
N ALA A 18 10.61 -8.20 -9.04
CA ALA A 18 10.65 -9.60 -9.47
C ALA A 18 11.63 -9.80 -10.63
N VAL A 19 11.59 -8.94 -11.66
CA VAL A 19 12.54 -8.97 -12.79
C VAL A 19 13.97 -8.74 -12.32
N SER A 20 14.18 -7.79 -11.40
CA SER A 20 15.50 -7.49 -10.85
C SER A 20 16.10 -8.67 -10.07
N VAL A 21 15.29 -9.37 -9.26
CA VAL A 21 15.72 -10.59 -8.55
C VAL A 21 15.95 -11.74 -9.51
N PHE A 22 15.01 -12.00 -10.42
CA PHE A 22 15.09 -13.10 -11.39
C PHE A 22 16.35 -13.02 -12.25
N THR A 23 16.66 -11.84 -12.79
CA THR A 23 17.88 -11.63 -13.60
C THR A 23 19.16 -11.92 -12.84
N MET A 24 19.22 -11.65 -11.53
CA MET A 24 20.38 -11.98 -10.70
C MET A 24 20.44 -13.45 -10.31
N LEU A 25 19.30 -14.10 -10.13
CA LEU A 25 19.24 -15.55 -9.94
C LEU A 25 19.71 -16.30 -11.19
N GLU A 26 19.35 -15.84 -12.39
CA GLU A 26 19.86 -16.41 -13.64
C GLU A 26 21.39 -16.26 -13.74
N ILE A 27 21.94 -15.06 -13.48
CA ILE A 27 23.39 -14.82 -13.55
C ILE A 27 24.17 -15.65 -12.52
N ARG A 28 23.68 -15.75 -11.27
CA ARG A 28 24.41 -16.42 -10.19
C ARG A 28 24.13 -17.92 -10.08
N GLY A 29 22.92 -18.35 -10.45
CA GLY A 29 22.44 -19.70 -10.20
C GLY A 29 22.64 -20.67 -11.36
N ARG A 30 22.81 -20.19 -12.60
CA ARG A 30 22.99 -21.05 -13.76
C ARG A 30 24.44 -21.11 -14.25
N PRO A 31 25.00 -22.31 -14.50
CA PRO A 31 26.34 -22.46 -15.06
C PRO A 31 26.40 -22.13 -16.56
N LYS A 32 25.28 -22.26 -17.30
CA LYS A 32 25.12 -21.84 -18.70
C LYS A 32 23.91 -20.91 -18.79
N LEU A 33 24.12 -19.71 -19.32
CA LEU A 33 23.07 -18.70 -19.44
C LEU A 33 22.30 -18.87 -20.74
N ASN A 34 20.97 -18.79 -20.65
CA ASN A 34 20.10 -18.74 -21.84
C ASN A 34 20.14 -17.36 -22.53
N PHE A 35 20.57 -16.32 -21.81
CA PHE A 35 20.65 -14.94 -22.28
C PHE A 35 22.05 -14.38 -22.10
N SER A 36 22.38 -13.33 -22.86
CA SER A 36 23.67 -12.65 -22.69
C SER A 36 23.77 -12.03 -21.29
N SER A 37 24.91 -12.23 -20.61
CA SER A 37 25.14 -11.65 -19.28
C SER A 37 25.03 -10.12 -19.30
N LYS A 38 25.46 -9.48 -20.41
CA LYS A 38 25.35 -8.03 -20.59
C LYS A 38 23.89 -7.57 -20.60
N THR A 39 23.02 -8.30 -21.30
CA THR A 39 21.58 -8.01 -21.37
C THR A 39 20.93 -8.19 -20.00
N LEU A 40 21.22 -9.30 -19.30
CA LEU A 40 20.66 -9.56 -17.96
C LEU A 40 21.08 -8.48 -16.95
N ILE A 41 22.35 -8.05 -16.99
CA ILE A 41 22.85 -6.96 -16.13
C ILE A 41 22.16 -5.63 -16.47
N MET A 42 21.93 -5.34 -17.75
CA MET A 42 21.22 -4.14 -18.18
C MET A 42 19.78 -4.15 -17.67
N ILE A 43 19.05 -5.25 -17.88
CA ILE A 43 17.66 -5.42 -17.39
C ILE A 43 17.61 -5.29 -15.86
N HIS A 44 18.54 -5.92 -15.14
CA HIS A 44 18.64 -5.80 -13.69
C HIS A 44 18.81 -4.34 -13.24
N ARG A 45 19.71 -3.59 -13.89
CA ARG A 45 19.97 -2.18 -13.53
C ARG A 45 18.75 -1.31 -13.79
N ILE A 46 18.14 -1.44 -14.97
CA ILE A 46 16.94 -0.65 -15.33
C ILE A 46 15.80 -0.98 -14.38
N SER A 47 15.48 -2.26 -14.18
CA SER A 47 14.42 -2.69 -13.25
C SER A 47 14.71 -2.26 -11.81
N GLY A 48 15.98 -2.33 -11.36
CA GLY A 48 16.40 -1.86 -10.04
C GLY A 48 16.23 -0.36 -9.85
N TYR A 49 16.56 0.46 -10.86
CA TYR A 49 16.32 1.91 -10.79
C TYR A 49 14.83 2.25 -10.79
N ILE A 50 14.03 1.59 -11.63
CA ILE A 50 12.56 1.75 -11.63
C ILE A 50 11.99 1.42 -10.25
N PHE A 51 12.39 0.30 -9.66
CA PHE A 51 11.98 -0.13 -8.32
C PHE A 51 12.29 0.95 -7.28
N VAL A 52 13.52 1.47 -7.25
CA VAL A 52 13.95 2.48 -6.26
C VAL A 52 13.24 3.81 -6.46
N LEU A 53 13.12 4.30 -7.70
CA LEU A 53 12.47 5.59 -7.98
C LEU A 53 10.98 5.56 -7.60
N ILE A 54 10.26 4.50 -7.96
CA ILE A 54 8.86 4.35 -7.58
C ILE A 54 8.73 4.26 -6.06
N TYR A 55 9.57 3.44 -5.41
CA TYR A 55 9.55 3.28 -3.95
C TYR A 55 9.77 4.62 -3.22
N LEU A 56 10.79 5.39 -3.59
CA LEU A 56 11.08 6.67 -2.96
C LEU A 56 9.93 7.67 -3.18
N ALA A 57 9.37 7.73 -4.39
CA ALA A 57 8.21 8.57 -4.66
C ALA A 57 7.01 8.20 -3.78
N LEU A 58 6.68 6.91 -3.68
CA LEU A 58 5.58 6.42 -2.86
C LEU A 58 5.81 6.68 -1.36
N VAL A 59 7.04 6.53 -0.86
CA VAL A 59 7.39 6.85 0.53
C VAL A 59 7.21 8.34 0.82
N VAL A 60 7.60 9.23 -0.09
CA VAL A 60 7.38 10.68 0.05
C VAL A 60 5.88 11.00 0.10
N PHE A 61 5.08 10.45 -0.81
CA PHE A 61 3.62 10.63 -0.78
C PHE A 61 2.98 10.06 0.48
N MET A 62 3.47 8.92 0.98
CA MET A 62 3.03 8.34 2.25
C MET A 62 3.35 9.28 3.42
N ALA A 63 4.55 9.85 3.47
CA ALA A 63 4.95 10.78 4.53
C ALA A 63 4.11 12.06 4.53
N ILE A 64 3.84 12.63 3.35
CA ILE A 64 2.94 13.79 3.19
C ILE A 64 1.50 13.44 3.61
N LYS A 65 1.05 12.22 3.33
CA LYS A 65 -0.29 11.77 3.75
C LYS A 65 -0.36 11.56 5.27
N LEU A 66 0.70 11.01 5.85
CA LEU A 66 0.82 10.74 7.28
C LEU A 66 0.89 12.02 8.10
N SER A 67 1.57 13.08 7.61
CA SER A 67 1.65 14.36 8.32
C SER A 67 0.31 15.08 8.48
N LYS A 68 -0.68 14.74 7.64
CA LYS A 68 -2.06 15.22 7.72
C LYS A 68 -2.95 14.35 8.62
N TYR A 69 -2.44 13.24 9.14
CA TYR A 69 -3.19 12.27 9.92
C TYR A 69 -3.09 12.62 11.41
N GLN A 70 -4.21 13.01 12.03
CA GLN A 70 -4.27 13.41 13.45
C GLN A 70 -4.96 12.37 14.35
N VAL A 71 -5.17 11.16 13.84
CA VAL A 71 -5.88 10.08 14.54
C VAL A 71 -5.02 8.82 14.59
N GLU A 72 -5.32 7.94 15.54
CA GLU A 72 -4.60 6.68 15.69
C GLU A 72 -4.67 5.85 14.40
N LEU A 73 -3.54 5.28 14.02
CA LEU A 73 -3.41 4.49 12.81
C LEU A 73 -4.06 3.12 13.01
N SER A 74 -4.77 2.62 11.99
CA SER A 74 -5.24 1.24 12.01
C SER A 74 -4.07 0.25 12.10
N PRO A 75 -4.29 -0.96 12.65
CA PRO A 75 -3.29 -2.03 12.60
C PRO A 75 -2.76 -2.30 11.19
N ARG A 76 -3.64 -2.26 10.18
CA ARG A 76 -3.26 -2.41 8.76
C ARG A 76 -2.33 -1.28 8.30
N ALA A 77 -2.66 -0.03 8.63
CA ALA A 77 -1.82 1.12 8.27
C ALA A 77 -0.45 1.07 8.98
N ASN A 78 -0.42 0.64 10.25
CA ASN A 78 0.83 0.44 11.00
C ASN A 78 1.72 -0.63 10.35
N ILE A 79 1.16 -1.78 9.97
CA ILE A 79 1.92 -2.83 9.26
C ILE A 79 2.45 -2.30 7.92
N HIS A 80 1.64 -1.55 7.17
CA HIS A 80 2.08 -0.94 5.91
C HIS A 80 3.26 0.03 6.12
N ILE A 81 3.14 0.95 7.08
CA ILE A 81 4.20 1.93 7.38
C ILE A 81 5.46 1.22 7.88
N LEU A 82 5.33 0.22 8.75
CA LEU A 82 6.46 -0.56 9.25
C LEU A 82 7.23 -1.23 8.11
N LEU A 83 6.53 -1.91 7.20
CA LEU A 83 7.14 -2.56 6.03
C LEU A 83 7.83 -1.54 5.12
N ALA A 84 7.18 -0.40 4.86
CA ALA A 84 7.78 0.66 4.04
C ALA A 84 9.03 1.22 4.69
N VAL A 85 9.00 1.58 5.98
CA VAL A 85 10.17 2.15 6.67
C VAL A 85 11.30 1.14 6.80
N ALA A 86 11.01 -0.15 7.04
CA ALA A 86 12.02 -1.21 7.14
C ALA A 86 12.84 -1.40 5.85
N MET A 87 12.29 -1.06 4.69
CA MET A 87 13.01 -1.14 3.42
C MET A 87 14.06 -0.03 3.24
N LEU A 88 13.92 1.13 3.89
CA LEU A 88 14.88 2.25 3.80
C LEU A 88 16.30 1.85 4.26
N PRO A 89 16.52 1.33 5.48
CA PRO A 89 17.86 0.96 5.93
C PRO A 89 18.46 -0.16 5.07
N ILE A 90 17.65 -1.13 4.62
CA ILE A 90 18.12 -2.23 3.76
C ILE A 90 18.58 -1.70 2.40
N LEU A 91 17.84 -0.75 1.82
CA LEU A 91 18.22 -0.09 0.58
C LEU A 91 19.52 0.72 0.76
N ALA A 92 19.65 1.46 1.86
CA ALA A 92 20.87 2.21 2.17
C ALA A 92 22.09 1.27 2.31
N ILE A 93 21.95 0.16 3.04
CA ILE A 93 23.01 -0.86 3.19
C ILE A 93 23.38 -1.45 1.82
N LYS A 94 22.39 -1.79 0.99
CA LYS A 94 22.62 -2.29 -0.37
C LYS A 94 23.43 -1.30 -1.21
N LEU A 95 23.11 0.00 -1.14
CA LEU A 95 23.84 1.05 -1.85
C LEU A 95 25.27 1.23 -1.31
N LEU A 96 25.45 1.19 0.02
CA LEU A 96 26.77 1.26 0.66
C LEU A 96 27.66 0.09 0.24
N ILE A 97 27.13 -1.14 0.21
CA ILE A 97 27.89 -2.33 -0.24
C ILE A 97 28.23 -2.22 -1.73
N ALA A 98 27.28 -1.79 -2.56
CA ALA A 98 27.49 -1.67 -4.01
C ALA A 98 28.52 -0.59 -4.38
N ARG A 99 28.63 0.48 -3.58
CA ARG A 99 29.49 1.64 -3.89
C ARG A 99 30.82 1.64 -3.13
N ILE A 100 30.80 1.30 -1.85
CA ILE A 100 31.91 1.49 -0.91
C ILE A 100 32.47 0.13 -0.48
N TYR A 101 31.64 -0.75 0.10
CA TYR A 101 32.09 -2.00 0.72
C TYR A 101 32.10 -3.20 -0.24
N LYS A 102 32.83 -3.09 -1.35
CA LYS A 102 32.82 -4.08 -2.46
C LYS A 102 33.21 -5.51 -2.04
N LYS A 103 33.96 -5.68 -0.95
CA LYS A 103 34.30 -7.00 -0.38
C LYS A 103 33.06 -7.80 0.07
N LEU A 104 31.96 -7.11 0.41
CA LEU A 104 30.68 -7.72 0.81
C LEU A 104 29.71 -7.92 -0.37
N SER A 105 30.19 -7.85 -1.62
CA SER A 105 29.34 -8.02 -2.81
C SER A 105 28.67 -9.40 -2.91
N GLY A 106 29.16 -10.40 -2.18
CA GLY A 106 28.51 -11.69 -1.98
C GLY A 106 27.05 -11.56 -1.50
N GLU A 107 26.80 -10.61 -0.60
CA GLU A 107 25.51 -10.45 0.10
C GLU A 107 24.44 -9.69 -0.70
N LEU A 108 24.81 -9.08 -1.84
CA LEU A 108 23.90 -8.21 -2.61
C LEU A 108 22.64 -8.92 -3.10
N LEU A 109 22.71 -10.22 -3.38
CA LEU A 109 21.54 -11.02 -3.77
C LEU A 109 20.55 -11.15 -2.61
N PHE A 110 21.03 -11.51 -1.42
CA PHE A 110 20.18 -11.66 -0.23
C PHE A 110 19.47 -10.34 0.13
N LEU A 111 20.18 -9.22 0.07
CA LEU A 111 19.59 -7.90 0.27
C LEU A 111 18.54 -7.58 -0.82
N GLY A 112 18.79 -7.96 -2.07
CA GLY A 112 17.82 -7.83 -3.17
C GLY A 112 16.55 -8.64 -2.95
N VAL A 113 16.68 -9.91 -2.58
CA VAL A 113 15.54 -10.80 -2.28
C VAL A 113 14.76 -10.32 -1.07
N THR A 114 15.45 -9.82 -0.04
CA THR A 114 14.81 -9.26 1.17
C THR A 114 13.98 -8.02 0.81
N LEU A 115 14.55 -7.08 0.04
CA LEU A 115 13.82 -5.90 -0.45
C LEU A 115 12.60 -6.28 -1.29
N PHE A 116 12.72 -7.27 -2.17
CA PHE A 116 11.59 -7.75 -2.96
C PHE A 116 10.49 -8.37 -2.08
N THR A 117 10.85 -9.20 -1.11
CA THR A 117 9.89 -9.87 -0.22
C THR A 117 9.13 -8.86 0.64
N LEU A 118 9.83 -7.88 1.21
CA LEU A 118 9.19 -6.78 1.96
C LEU A 118 8.32 -5.91 1.05
N GLY A 119 8.80 -5.58 -0.16
CA GLY A 119 8.06 -4.79 -1.14
C GLY A 119 6.79 -5.48 -1.64
N PHE A 120 6.85 -6.79 -1.87
CA PHE A 120 5.69 -7.61 -2.22
C PHE A 120 4.66 -7.62 -1.08
N SER A 121 5.11 -7.89 0.15
CA SER A 121 4.26 -7.89 1.34
C SER A 121 3.60 -6.54 1.58
N LEU A 122 4.36 -5.45 1.42
CA LEU A 122 3.87 -4.07 1.48
C LEU A 122 2.75 -3.82 0.47
N ASN A 123 2.93 -4.28 -0.76
CA ASN A 123 1.95 -4.09 -1.83
C ASN A 123 0.65 -4.86 -1.57
N VAL A 124 0.76 -6.10 -1.07
CA VAL A 124 -0.40 -6.95 -0.73
C VAL A 124 -1.31 -6.29 0.32
N THR A 125 -0.72 -5.62 1.33
CA THR A 125 -1.51 -4.92 2.36
C THR A 125 -2.33 -3.71 1.86
N THR A 126 -2.07 -3.24 0.62
CA THR A 126 -2.69 -2.02 0.07
C THR A 126 -3.19 -2.19 -1.38
N GLY A 127 -2.34 -1.95 -2.38
CA GLY A 127 -2.70 -1.98 -3.80
C GLY A 127 -3.14 -3.36 -4.27
N GLY A 128 -2.50 -4.43 -3.77
CA GLY A 128 -2.88 -5.80 -4.06
C GLY A 128 -4.30 -6.13 -3.59
N TYR A 129 -4.69 -5.69 -2.39
CA TYR A 129 -6.06 -5.84 -1.90
C TYR A 129 -7.09 -5.12 -2.79
N TYR A 130 -6.77 -3.92 -3.27
CA TYR A 130 -7.63 -3.17 -4.20
C TYR A 130 -7.83 -3.91 -5.52
N LEU A 131 -6.74 -4.40 -6.14
CA LEU A 131 -6.79 -5.16 -7.38
C LEU A 131 -7.52 -6.50 -7.20
N MET A 132 -7.25 -7.24 -6.13
CA MET A 132 -7.92 -8.52 -5.84
C MET A 132 -9.43 -8.35 -5.68
N ARG A 133 -9.88 -7.30 -4.99
CA ARG A 133 -11.32 -7.00 -4.84
C ARG A 133 -11.97 -6.68 -6.18
N ASN A 134 -11.33 -5.87 -7.01
CA ASN A 134 -11.89 -5.48 -8.30
C ASN A 134 -11.85 -6.64 -9.32
N PHE A 135 -10.81 -7.47 -9.30
CA PHE A 135 -10.64 -8.59 -10.22
C PHE A 135 -11.52 -9.79 -9.87
N SER A 136 -11.72 -10.07 -8.58
CA SER A 136 -12.57 -11.19 -8.13
C SER A 136 -14.05 -10.98 -8.44
N GLY A 137 -14.47 -9.77 -8.84
CA GLY A 137 -15.88 -9.46 -9.06
C GLY A 137 -16.74 -9.60 -7.81
N ILE A 138 -16.12 -9.83 -6.64
CA ILE A 138 -16.79 -9.93 -5.34
C ILE A 138 -17.08 -8.50 -4.88
N TYR A 139 -18.03 -7.88 -5.57
CA TYR A 139 -18.83 -6.83 -4.96
C TYR A 139 -19.74 -7.53 -3.94
N VAL A 140 -19.22 -7.76 -2.73
CA VAL A 140 -20.13 -7.84 -1.59
C VAL A 140 -20.70 -6.43 -1.45
N SER A 141 -21.82 -6.17 -2.13
CA SER A 141 -22.67 -5.04 -1.79
C SER A 141 -23.11 -5.32 -0.37
N PRO A 142 -22.65 -4.55 0.63
CA PRO A 142 -23.04 -4.82 2.00
C PRO A 142 -24.55 -4.64 2.08
N THR A 143 -25.30 -5.73 2.27
CA THR A 143 -26.75 -5.63 2.37
C THR A 143 -27.11 -5.10 3.76
N GLY A 144 -27.68 -3.90 3.79
CA GLY A 144 -28.12 -3.22 5.00
C GLY A 144 -27.12 -2.22 5.59
N ALA A 145 -27.67 -1.13 6.13
CA ALA A 145 -26.94 0.06 6.53
C ALA A 145 -25.82 -0.16 7.57
N ARG A 146 -25.95 -1.18 8.45
CA ARG A 146 -24.88 -1.58 9.37
C ARG A 146 -23.70 -2.17 8.63
N SER A 147 -23.94 -3.15 7.76
CA SER A 147 -22.87 -3.80 6.99
C SER A 147 -22.21 -2.81 6.05
N LEU A 148 -22.97 -1.87 5.47
CA LEU A 148 -22.44 -0.78 4.65
C LEU A 148 -21.48 0.09 5.46
N THR A 149 -21.94 0.58 6.62
CA THR A 149 -21.14 1.41 7.52
C THR A 149 -19.88 0.67 8.00
N ASP A 150 -20.03 -0.58 8.46
CA ASP A 150 -18.91 -1.41 8.92
C ASP A 150 -17.88 -1.61 7.81
N THR A 151 -18.32 -1.98 6.61
CA THR A 151 -17.42 -2.27 5.48
C THR A 151 -16.72 -1.01 4.99
N LYS A 152 -17.48 0.08 4.81
CA LYS A 152 -16.97 1.31 4.20
C LYS A 152 -16.08 2.08 5.17
N CYS A 153 -16.49 2.22 6.42
CA CYS A 153 -15.79 3.08 7.37
C CYS A 153 -14.58 2.35 8.01
N SER A 154 -14.57 1.02 8.13
CA SER A 154 -13.45 0.27 8.74
C SER A 154 -12.21 0.14 7.84
N ARG A 155 -12.29 0.60 6.58
CA ARG A 155 -11.19 0.48 5.62
C ARG A 155 -9.90 1.17 6.08
N CYS A 156 -10.04 2.29 6.78
CA CYS A 156 -8.92 3.16 7.14
C CYS A 156 -8.56 3.10 8.64
N HIS A 157 -9.56 3.00 9.50
CA HIS A 157 -9.43 2.99 10.97
C HIS A 157 -10.52 2.13 11.61
N THR A 158 -10.37 1.81 12.90
CA THR A 158 -11.44 1.12 13.66
C THR A 158 -12.66 2.03 13.85
N LEU A 159 -13.84 1.46 14.02
CA LEU A 159 -15.09 2.22 14.18
C LEU A 159 -15.42 2.62 15.62
N GLU A 160 -14.49 2.38 16.54
CA GLU A 160 -14.68 2.61 17.97
C GLU A 160 -15.11 4.06 18.27
N ARG A 161 -14.49 5.05 17.62
CA ARG A 161 -14.87 6.47 17.78
C ARG A 161 -16.24 6.79 17.21
N ALA A 162 -16.61 6.15 16.09
CA ALA A 162 -17.93 6.34 15.49
C ALA A 162 -19.03 5.67 16.34
N TYR A 163 -18.73 4.52 16.94
CA TYR A 163 -19.66 3.79 17.78
C TYR A 163 -19.65 4.18 19.26
N SER A 164 -18.74 5.04 19.70
CA SER A 164 -18.76 5.63 21.06
C SER A 164 -19.26 7.07 21.07
N GLY A 165 -19.13 7.80 19.96
CA GLY A 165 -19.59 9.18 19.86
C GLY A 165 -21.12 9.30 19.74
N VAL A 166 -21.68 10.39 20.25
CA VAL A 166 -23.08 10.81 20.02
C VAL A 166 -23.06 12.17 19.31
N ARG A 167 -23.86 12.33 18.25
CA ARG A 167 -23.87 13.55 17.43
C ARG A 167 -25.28 13.83 16.89
N THR A 168 -25.54 15.07 16.46
CA THR A 168 -26.73 15.40 15.65
C THR A 168 -26.59 14.84 14.24
N LYS A 169 -27.67 14.87 13.45
CA LYS A 169 -27.65 14.44 12.05
C LYS A 169 -26.62 15.23 11.22
N GLU A 170 -26.59 16.55 11.40
CA GLU A 170 -25.65 17.45 10.72
C GLU A 170 -24.21 17.15 11.15
N GLY A 171 -24.01 16.83 12.43
CA GLY A 171 -22.71 16.44 12.97
C GLY A 171 -22.20 15.13 12.36
N TRP A 172 -23.06 14.12 12.22
CA TRP A 172 -22.72 12.88 11.54
C TRP A 172 -22.45 13.08 10.05
N GLU A 173 -23.30 13.84 9.37
CA GLU A 173 -23.15 14.13 7.94
C GLU A 173 -21.82 14.84 7.64
N SER A 174 -21.44 15.83 8.46
CA SER A 174 -20.15 16.50 8.36
C SER A 174 -18.98 15.51 8.49
N ILE A 175 -19.02 14.60 9.46
CA ILE A 175 -17.98 13.58 9.65
C ILE A 175 -17.91 12.62 8.46
N VAL A 176 -19.05 12.09 8.00
CA VAL A 176 -19.09 11.12 6.90
C VAL A 176 -18.60 11.78 5.61
N LYS A 177 -18.99 13.02 5.31
CA LYS A 177 -18.48 13.78 4.16
C LYS A 177 -16.98 14.03 4.26
N ARG A 178 -16.48 14.35 5.45
CA ARG A 178 -15.03 14.47 5.69
C ARG A 178 -14.30 13.15 5.46
N MET A 179 -14.86 12.03 5.93
CA MET A 179 -14.28 10.69 5.69
C MET A 179 -14.26 10.33 4.21
N ARG A 180 -15.36 10.63 3.49
CA ARG A 180 -15.43 10.53 2.03
C ARG A 180 -14.34 11.35 1.34
N GLY A 181 -14.05 12.56 1.80
CA GLY A 181 -13.00 13.40 1.22
C GLY A 181 -11.58 12.78 1.26
N PHE A 182 -11.34 11.77 2.09
CA PHE A 182 -10.08 11.01 2.08
C PHE A 182 -10.04 9.88 1.02
N ASP A 183 -11.20 9.37 0.58
CA ASP A 183 -11.34 8.31 -0.43
C ASP A 183 -12.74 8.35 -1.10
N GLU A 184 -12.94 9.28 -2.04
CA GLU A 184 -14.26 9.55 -2.65
C GLU A 184 -14.76 8.43 -3.57
N GLU A 185 -13.84 7.61 -4.09
CA GLU A 185 -14.12 6.42 -4.90
C GLU A 185 -14.65 5.26 -4.04
N TRP A 186 -14.44 5.33 -2.71
CA TRP A 186 -14.80 4.27 -1.79
C TRP A 186 -16.12 4.50 -1.06
N ILE A 187 -16.27 5.65 -0.42
CA ILE A 187 -17.52 6.06 0.22
C ILE A 187 -18.26 6.89 -0.82
N LEU A 188 -19.13 6.28 -1.61
CA LEU A 188 -19.82 6.94 -2.72
C LEU A 188 -20.78 8.01 -2.20
N GLY A 189 -21.15 8.98 -3.05
CA GLY A 189 -22.08 10.05 -2.67
C GLY A 189 -23.44 9.49 -2.29
N SER A 190 -23.84 8.41 -2.97
CA SER A 190 -25.03 7.61 -2.68
C SER A 190 -24.97 6.87 -1.35
N ASP A 191 -23.78 6.57 -0.82
CA ASP A 191 -23.63 5.85 0.45
C ASP A 191 -23.84 6.79 1.66
N VAL A 192 -23.63 8.10 1.47
CA VAL A 192 -23.61 9.08 2.57
C VAL A 192 -24.95 9.12 3.32
N PRO A 193 -26.12 9.25 2.67
CA PRO A 193 -27.39 9.29 3.39
C PRO A 193 -27.65 8.03 4.23
N GLU A 194 -27.38 6.84 3.68
CA GLU A 194 -27.62 5.57 4.36
C GLU A 194 -26.69 5.37 5.57
N ILE A 195 -25.42 5.74 5.45
CA ILE A 195 -24.45 5.71 6.57
C ILE A 195 -24.87 6.71 7.66
N VAL A 196 -25.25 7.93 7.28
CA VAL A 196 -25.67 8.98 8.23
C VAL A 196 -26.93 8.57 8.97
N ASP A 197 -27.96 8.10 8.26
CA ASP A 197 -29.22 7.69 8.89
C ASP A 197 -29.02 6.49 9.83
N TYR A 198 -28.14 5.56 9.48
CA TYR A 198 -27.76 4.48 10.38
C TYR A 198 -27.09 4.98 11.66
N LEU A 199 -26.08 5.85 11.55
CA LEU A 199 -25.36 6.41 12.69
C LEU A 199 -26.27 7.28 13.59
N VAL A 200 -27.18 8.06 13.01
CA VAL A 200 -28.20 8.80 13.76
C VAL A 200 -29.12 7.84 14.52
N ARG A 201 -29.54 6.74 13.88
CA ARG A 201 -30.41 5.76 14.54
C ARG A 201 -29.77 5.11 15.76
N ILE A 202 -28.47 4.80 15.71
CA ILE A 202 -27.78 4.12 16.81
C ILE A 202 -27.08 5.08 17.80
N ARG A 203 -26.74 6.29 17.36
CA ARG A 203 -25.88 7.27 18.06
C ARG A 203 -26.28 8.73 17.79
N GLY A 204 -27.56 8.99 17.56
CA GLY A 204 -28.13 10.33 17.46
C GLY A 204 -28.31 10.96 18.84
N VAL A 205 -28.15 12.28 18.93
CA VAL A 205 -28.71 13.06 20.05
C VAL A 205 -30.24 12.94 19.96
N LYS A 206 -30.88 12.55 21.07
CA LYS A 206 -32.35 12.53 21.18
C LYS A 206 -32.90 13.94 21.31
#